data_AF-A0A837ADH2-F1
#
_entry.id   AF-A0A837ADH2-F1
#
_cell.length_a   1.000
_cell.length_b   1.000
_cell.length_c   1.000
_cell.angle_alpha   90.00
_cell.angle_beta   90.00
_cell.angle_gamma   90.00
#
_symmetry.space_group_name_H-M   'P 1'
#
loop_
_entity.id
_entity.type
_entity.pdbx_description
1 polymer ?
#
loop_
_entity_poly.entity_id
_entity_poly.type
_entity_poly.pdbx_seq_one_letter_code
_entity_poly.pdbx_strand_id
1 'polypeptide(L)'
;MMSYTVEVDKTNWTRQRIRNAFLNWHRLEETVWTFNYATANELTKGQYQHAKSFFYRLSKLSESQLNLVSYLYYYSLPSEKPTVKDAAKHFGIKESKIKSNLDTIYFVLRSPCLEPSYQLAAEK
;
A
#
# COMPACT_ATOMS: atom_id res chain seq x y z
N MET A 1 4.61 25.21 -18.77
CA MET A 1 4.41 23.75 -18.67
C MET A 1 4.79 23.35 -17.26
N MET A 2 3.82 23.04 -16.38
CA MET A 2 4.13 22.53 -15.03
C MET A 2 4.14 21.00 -15.10
N SER A 3 5.32 20.39 -15.02
CA SER A 3 5.44 18.96 -14.75
C SER A 3 5.14 18.73 -13.28
N TYR A 4 4.09 17.98 -12.95
CA TYR A 4 3.84 17.57 -11.58
C TYR A 4 4.66 16.31 -11.30
N THR A 5 5.86 16.48 -10.78
CA THR A 5 6.64 15.36 -10.24
C THR A 5 5.92 14.89 -8.99
N VAL A 6 5.24 13.74 -9.07
CA VAL A 6 4.58 13.18 -7.91
C VAL A 6 5.65 12.52 -7.05
N GLU A 7 6.15 13.24 -6.06
CA GLU A 7 7.08 12.66 -5.10
C GLU A 7 6.35 11.61 -4.26
N VAL A 8 6.70 10.34 -4.47
CA VAL A 8 6.39 9.28 -3.52
C VAL A 8 7.18 9.52 -2.23
N ASP A 9 6.60 9.09 -1.10
CA ASP A 9 7.18 9.24 0.21
C ASP A 9 8.53 8.47 0.31
N LYS A 10 9.60 9.28 0.35
CA LYS A 10 11.01 8.84 0.44
C LYS A 10 11.42 8.46 1.87
N THR A 11 10.50 8.50 2.84
CA THR A 11 10.80 8.12 4.23
C THR A 11 10.58 6.63 4.47
N ASN A 12 11.25 6.11 5.51
CA ASN A 12 10.97 4.78 6.03
C ASN A 12 9.59 4.74 6.68
N TRP A 13 8.79 3.72 6.38
CA TRP A 13 7.51 3.54 7.04
C TRP A 13 7.64 2.67 8.29
N THR A 14 7.05 3.12 9.39
CA THR A 14 6.96 2.31 10.61
C THR A 14 5.97 1.16 10.39
N ARG A 15 6.10 0.07 11.17
CA ARG A 15 5.13 -1.04 11.16
C ARG A 15 3.69 -0.55 11.38
N GLN A 16 3.49 0.42 12.29
CA GLN A 16 2.19 1.00 12.55
C GLN A 16 1.63 1.73 11.31
N ARG A 17 2.46 2.52 10.62
CA ARG A 17 2.05 3.22 9.40
C ARG A 17 1.65 2.25 8.29
N ILE A 18 2.42 1.17 8.10
CA ILE A 18 2.12 0.10 7.13
C ILE A 18 0.79 -0.58 7.50
N ARG A 19 0.62 -0.95 8.77
CA ARG A 19 -0.62 -1.57 9.26
C ARG A 19 -1.84 -0.67 9.05
N ASN A 20 -1.70 0.62 9.32
CA ASN A 20 -2.77 1.60 9.10
C ASN A 20 -3.10 1.73 7.62
N ALA A 21 -2.10 1.74 6.74
CA ALA A 21 -2.33 1.78 5.29
C ALA A 21 -3.09 0.53 4.81
N PHE A 22 -2.69 -0.67 5.27
CA PHE A 22 -3.44 -1.90 4.98
C PHE A 22 -4.89 -1.83 5.47
N LEU A 23 -5.13 -1.33 6.68
CA LEU A 23 -6.49 -1.19 7.23
C LEU A 23 -7.36 -0.17 6.47
N ASN A 24 -6.75 0.72 5.69
CA ASN A 24 -7.44 1.76 4.92
C ASN A 24 -7.28 1.54 3.41
N TRP A 25 -6.95 0.33 2.96
CA TRP A 25 -6.59 0.07 1.57
C TRP A 25 -7.63 0.60 0.58
N HIS A 26 -8.92 0.26 0.74
CA HIS A 26 -10.00 0.76 -0.13
C HIS A 26 -10.07 2.28 -0.21
N ARG A 27 -9.90 2.97 0.92
CA ARG A 27 -9.89 4.44 0.97
C ARG A 27 -8.69 5.01 0.24
N LEU A 28 -7.53 4.37 0.34
CA LEU A 28 -6.33 4.77 -0.40
C LEU A 28 -6.52 4.54 -1.91
N GLU A 29 -7.19 3.45 -2.30
CA GLU A 29 -7.57 3.20 -3.69
C GLU A 29 -8.47 4.33 -4.21
N GLU A 30 -9.59 4.61 -3.54
CA GLU A 30 -10.50 5.71 -3.89
C GLU A 30 -9.77 7.06 -3.99
N THR A 31 -8.83 7.33 -3.07
CA THR A 31 -8.00 8.54 -3.09
C THR A 31 -7.19 8.64 -4.38
N VAL A 32 -6.68 7.52 -4.92
CA VAL A 32 -5.92 7.54 -6.19
C VAL A 32 -6.86 7.74 -7.38
N TRP A 33 -8.00 7.04 -7.41
CA TRP A 33 -8.95 7.06 -8.53
C TRP A 33 -9.65 8.41 -8.70
N THR A 34 -9.96 9.08 -7.59
CA THR A 34 -10.75 10.33 -7.59
C THR A 34 -9.88 11.60 -7.55
N PHE A 35 -8.55 11.46 -7.53
CA PHE A 35 -7.66 12.60 -7.37
C PHE A 35 -7.67 13.53 -8.58
N ASN A 36 -7.90 14.82 -8.35
CA ASN A 36 -7.81 15.86 -9.37
C ASN A 36 -6.74 16.89 -9.00
N TYR A 37 -5.63 16.90 -9.76
CA TYR A 37 -4.52 17.83 -9.56
C TYR A 37 -4.91 19.30 -9.68
N ALA A 38 -5.89 19.64 -10.53
CA ALA A 38 -6.28 21.02 -10.80
C ALA A 38 -7.00 21.66 -9.60
N THR A 39 -7.62 20.86 -8.73
CA THR A 39 -8.46 21.34 -7.62
C THR A 39 -7.95 20.91 -6.24
N ALA A 40 -6.88 20.12 -6.18
CA ALA A 40 -6.37 19.59 -4.92
C ALA A 40 -5.65 20.65 -4.08
N ASN A 41 -6.03 20.76 -2.80
CA ASN A 41 -5.26 21.49 -1.81
C ASN A 41 -4.05 20.67 -1.31
N GLU A 42 -3.17 21.27 -0.51
CA GLU A 42 -1.96 20.60 0.00
C GLU A 42 -2.25 19.34 0.83
N LEU A 43 -3.33 19.33 1.61
CA LEU A 43 -3.74 18.15 2.37
C LEU A 43 -4.12 16.99 1.45
N THR A 44 -4.95 17.24 0.42
CA THR A 44 -5.36 16.23 -0.55
C THR A 44 -4.15 15.73 -1.35
N LYS A 45 -3.21 16.61 -1.72
CA LYS A 45 -1.94 16.20 -2.35
C LYS A 45 -1.13 15.27 -1.45
N GLY A 46 -1.02 15.58 -0.15
CA GLY A 46 -0.34 14.71 0.82
C GLY A 46 -1.02 13.35 0.98
N GLN A 47 -2.35 13.30 0.98
CA GLN A 47 -3.11 12.05 1.01
C GLN A 47 -2.89 11.21 -0.25
N TYR A 48 -2.89 11.85 -1.42
CA TYR A 48 -2.60 11.20 -2.70
C TYR A 48 -1.17 10.66 -2.76
N GLN A 49 -0.17 11.44 -2.32
CA GLN A 49 1.21 10.97 -2.21
C GLN A 49 1.34 9.77 -1.27
N HIS A 50 0.66 9.79 -0.12
CA HIS A 50 0.63 8.65 0.80
C HIS A 50 0.01 7.40 0.15
N ALA A 51 -1.10 7.55 -0.57
CA ALA A 51 -1.76 6.45 -1.27
C ALA A 51 -0.87 5.85 -2.38
N LYS A 52 -0.29 6.67 -3.25
CA LYS A 52 0.68 6.19 -4.26
C LYS A 52 1.87 5.46 -3.64
N SER A 53 2.37 5.99 -2.52
CA SER A 53 3.48 5.39 -1.78
C SER A 53 3.15 4.01 -1.23
N PHE A 54 1.90 3.80 -0.82
CA PHE A 54 1.41 2.48 -0.41
C PHE A 54 1.37 1.52 -1.61
N PHE A 55 0.74 1.91 -2.72
CA PHE A 55 0.62 1.05 -3.91
C PHE A 55 1.97 0.72 -4.56
N TYR A 56 2.91 1.66 -4.59
CA TYR A 56 4.28 1.36 -5.04
C TYR A 56 4.94 0.30 -4.15
N ARG A 57 4.78 0.41 -2.82
CA ARG A 57 5.36 -0.57 -1.90
C ARG A 57 4.71 -1.94 -2.07
N LEU A 58 3.39 -2.01 -2.27
CA LEU A 58 2.69 -3.25 -2.61
C LEU A 58 3.26 -3.89 -3.88
N SER A 59 3.64 -3.10 -4.88
CA SER A 59 4.26 -3.60 -6.11
C SER A 59 5.63 -4.27 -5.91
N LYS A 60 6.24 -4.16 -4.72
CA LYS A 60 7.51 -4.82 -4.36
C LYS A 60 7.30 -6.18 -3.70
N LEU A 61 6.07 -6.53 -3.36
CA LEU A 61 5.74 -7.84 -2.81
C LEU A 61 5.72 -8.90 -3.91
N SER A 62 6.11 -10.13 -3.58
CA SER A 62 5.80 -11.26 -4.45
C SER A 62 4.29 -11.47 -4.54
N GLU A 63 3.83 -12.15 -5.60
CA GLU A 63 2.41 -12.49 -5.75
C GLU A 63 1.84 -13.21 -4.52
N SER A 64 2.59 -14.18 -3.97
CA SER A 64 2.21 -14.90 -2.75
C SER A 64 2.09 -14.01 -1.52
N GLN A 65 2.95 -13.00 -1.39
CA GLN A 65 2.90 -12.02 -0.31
C GLN A 65 1.73 -11.06 -0.48
N LEU A 66 1.48 -10.61 -1.72
CA LEU A 66 0.35 -9.77 -2.06
C LEU A 66 -0.97 -10.50 -1.77
N ASN A 67 -1.11 -11.75 -2.21
CA ASN A 67 -2.30 -12.57 -1.94
C ASN A 67 -2.56 -12.74 -0.44
N LEU A 68 -1.51 -12.94 0.37
CA LEU A 68 -1.64 -13.02 1.81
C LEU A 68 -2.17 -11.73 2.44
N VAL A 69 -1.63 -10.56 2.05
CA VAL A 69 -2.10 -9.29 2.62
C VAL A 69 -3.46 -8.87 2.08
N SER A 70 -3.78 -9.18 0.83
CA SER A 70 -5.11 -8.95 0.26
C SER A 70 -6.17 -9.79 0.99
N TYR A 71 -5.87 -11.06 1.27
CA TYR A 71 -6.74 -11.92 2.07
C TYR A 71 -6.97 -11.38 3.48
N LEU A 72 -5.93 -10.85 4.13
CA LEU A 72 -5.99 -10.38 5.51
C LEU A 72 -6.58 -8.97 5.68
N TYR A 73 -6.51 -8.11 4.65
CA TYR A 73 -6.79 -6.68 4.79
C TYR A 73 -7.67 -6.07 3.70
N TYR A 74 -7.70 -6.62 2.48
CA TYR A 74 -8.44 -6.03 1.37
C TYR A 74 -9.83 -6.64 1.22
N TYR A 75 -9.92 -7.98 1.17
CA TYR A 75 -11.20 -8.67 0.94
C TYR A 75 -12.07 -8.82 2.18
N SER A 76 -11.61 -8.33 3.32
CA SER A 76 -12.25 -8.54 4.61
C SER A 76 -12.95 -7.28 5.08
N LEU A 77 -14.20 -7.43 5.52
CA LEU A 77 -14.84 -6.38 6.30
C LEU A 77 -14.06 -6.16 7.61
N PRO A 78 -13.99 -4.92 8.14
CA PRO A 78 -13.30 -4.66 9.40
C PRO A 78 -13.76 -5.53 10.57
N SER A 79 -15.05 -5.90 10.59
CA SER A 79 -15.67 -6.78 11.59
C SER A 79 -15.36 -8.27 11.41
N GLU A 80 -14.89 -8.68 10.23
CA GLU A 80 -14.67 -10.07 9.84
C GLU A 80 -13.22 -10.35 9.44
N LYS A 81 -12.31 -9.51 9.94
CA LYS A 81 -10.93 -9.55 9.53
C LYS A 81 -10.28 -10.91 9.87
N PRO A 82 -9.82 -11.68 8.87
CA PRO A 82 -9.22 -12.98 9.08
C PRO A 82 -7.99 -12.88 9.98
N THR A 83 -7.84 -13.87 10.83
CA THR A 83 -6.69 -14.02 11.70
C THR A 83 -5.53 -14.72 10.97
N VAL A 84 -4.36 -14.75 11.61
CA VAL A 84 -3.22 -15.57 11.15
C VAL A 84 -3.61 -17.04 11.04
N LYS A 85 -4.47 -17.53 11.94
CA LYS A 85 -4.97 -18.90 11.93
C LYS A 85 -5.88 -19.17 10.72
N ASP A 86 -6.75 -18.21 10.39
CA ASP A 86 -7.62 -18.32 9.21
C ASP A 86 -6.82 -18.32 7.92
N ALA A 87 -5.81 -17.43 7.83
CA ALA A 87 -4.89 -17.43 6.70
C ALA A 87 -4.09 -18.74 6.60
N ALA A 88 -3.57 -19.26 7.72
CA ALA A 88 -2.87 -20.54 7.76
C ALA A 88 -3.74 -21.69 7.21
N LYS A 89 -5.01 -21.74 7.61
CA LYS A 89 -5.99 -22.69 7.09
C LYS A 89 -6.27 -22.48 5.60
N HIS A 90 -6.48 -21.23 5.18
CA HIS A 90 -6.79 -20.88 3.79
C HIS A 90 -5.65 -21.25 2.82
N PHE A 91 -4.41 -20.94 3.20
CA PHE A 91 -3.23 -21.20 2.37
C PHE A 91 -2.61 -22.59 2.59
N GLY A 92 -3.13 -23.41 3.49
CA GLY A 92 -2.62 -24.76 3.76
C GLY A 92 -1.20 -24.78 4.33
N ILE A 93 -0.79 -23.74 5.07
CA ILE A 93 0.57 -23.62 5.65
C ILE A 93 0.53 -23.33 7.14
N LYS A 94 1.64 -23.58 7.84
CA LYS A 94 1.74 -23.36 9.30
C LYS A 94 1.61 -21.87 9.65
N GLU A 95 0.97 -21.57 10.78
CA GLU A 95 0.87 -20.19 11.32
C GLU A 95 2.24 -19.51 11.49
N SER A 96 3.27 -20.27 11.88
CA SER A 96 4.64 -19.74 11.99
C SER A 96 5.18 -19.23 10.65
N LYS A 97 4.82 -19.89 9.54
CA LYS A 97 5.19 -19.45 8.19
C LYS A 97 4.41 -18.21 7.77
N ILE A 98 3.12 -18.11 8.13
CA ILE A 98 2.33 -16.88 7.93
C ILE A 98 2.97 -15.70 8.69
N LYS A 99 3.31 -15.88 9.97
CA LYS A 99 3.96 -14.84 10.79
C LYS A 99 5.30 -14.40 10.19
N SER A 100 6.14 -15.36 9.80
CA SER A 100 7.44 -15.09 9.14
C SER A 100 7.27 -14.34 7.80
N ASN A 101 6.28 -14.72 7.00
CA ASN A 101 5.96 -14.00 5.76
C ASN A 101 5.49 -12.57 6.04
N LEU A 102 4.64 -12.37 7.05
CA LEU A 102 4.21 -11.02 7.46
C LEU A 102 5.38 -10.16 7.93
N ASP A 103 6.30 -10.70 8.73
CA ASP A 103 7.50 -9.96 9.14
C ASP A 103 8.36 -9.55 7.93
N THR A 104 8.50 -10.44 6.95
CA THR A 104 9.20 -10.16 5.69
C THR A 104 8.49 -9.07 4.89
N ILE A 105 7.16 -9.12 4.80
CA ILE A 105 6.36 -8.08 4.15
C ILE A 105 6.57 -6.73 4.84
N TYR A 106 6.46 -6.66 6.17
CA TYR A 106 6.72 -5.42 6.90
C TYR A 106 8.14 -4.88 6.68
N PHE A 107 9.12 -5.77 6.53
CA PHE A 107 10.49 -5.38 6.21
C PHE A 107 10.60 -4.78 4.80
N VAL A 108 10.02 -5.44 3.79
CA VAL A 108 10.01 -4.95 2.40
C VAL A 108 9.31 -3.60 2.28
N LEU A 109 8.13 -3.47 2.89
CA LEU A 109 7.32 -2.25 2.82
C LEU A 109 7.89 -1.08 3.65
N ARG A 110 8.83 -1.34 4.57
CA ARG A 110 9.48 -0.28 5.35
C ARG A 110 10.36 0.61 4.49
N SER A 111 11.01 0.04 3.47
CA SER A 111 11.99 0.75 2.66
C SER A 111 11.38 1.95 1.91
N PRO A 112 12.18 3.01 1.67
CA PRO A 112 11.72 4.20 0.98
C PRO A 112 11.37 3.91 -0.49
N CYS A 113 10.40 4.64 -1.02
CA CYS A 113 10.11 4.66 -2.45
C CYS A 113 11.22 5.41 -3.19
N LEU A 114 12.17 4.69 -3.77
CA LEU A 114 13.04 5.23 -4.81
C LEU A 114 12.41 4.89 -6.16
N GLU A 115 11.36 5.61 -6.57
CA GLU A 115 11.00 5.63 -7.99
C GLU A 115 11.97 6.56 -8.74
N PRO A 116 12.41 6.21 -9.96
CA PRO A 116 12.85 7.23 -10.90
C PRO A 116 11.64 8.12 -11.20
N SER A 117 11.79 9.43 -11.02
CA SER A 117 10.74 10.42 -11.27
C SER A 117 10.21 10.30 -12.70
N TYR A 118 9.01 9.76 -12.88
CA TYR A 118 8.31 9.81 -14.16
C TYR A 118 7.73 11.21 -14.38
N GLN A 119 8.16 11.87 -15.45
CA GLN A 119 7.49 13.06 -15.98
C GLN A 119 6.26 12.60 -16.76
N LEU A 120 5.06 12.82 -16.21
CA LEU A 120 3.83 12.68 -16.98
C LEU A 120 3.74 13.89 -17.93
N ALA A 121 3.89 13.65 -19.22
CA ALA A 121 3.59 14.65 -20.24
C ALA A 121 2.07 14.82 -20.32
N ALA A 122 1.58 16.06 -20.16
CA ALA A 122 0.19 16.36 -20.43
C ALA A 122 -0.07 16.24 -21.94
N GLU A 123 -1.00 15.38 -22.34
CA GLU A 123 -1.51 15.31 -23.71
C GLU A 123 -2.21 16.64 -24.08
N LYS A 124 -2.05 17.03 -25.36
CA LYS A 124 -2.47 18.31 -25.94
C LYS A 124 -3.95 18.40 -26.20
#